data_AF-A0A060C736-F1
#
_entry.id   AF-A0A060C736-F1
#
_cell.length_a   1.000
_cell.length_b   1.000
_cell.length_c   1.000
_cell.angle_alpha   90.00
_cell.angle_beta   90.00
_cell.angle_gamma   90.00
#
_symmetry.space_group_name_H-M   'P 1'
#
loop_
_entity.id
_entity.type
_entity.pdbx_description
1 polymer ?
#
loop_
_entity_poly.entity_id
_entity_poly.type
_entity_poly.pdbx_seq_one_letter_code
_entity_poly.pdbx_strand_id
1 'polypeptide(L)'
;EAGAADADMVLIQLRVGGQAARKGDEIFPHACGCIGQETTGPGGFAKALRTVPVVLDVAETVRRRAAPNAWIIDFTNPVGIVTRALLEAGHRAIGLCNVAIGFQRRFADLLGVDHTQVQLGHVGLNHLTWERSVTVRDASGDKEVLPELLEKHLHDLAEEIELPEGLL
;
A
#
# COMPACT_ATOMS: atom_id res chain seq x y z
N GLU A 1 9.32 20.98 11.14
CA GLU A 1 8.99 22.37 10.73
C GLU A 1 9.72 22.80 9.46
N ALA A 2 11.06 22.91 9.45
CA ALA A 2 11.80 23.33 8.24
C ALA A 2 11.50 22.47 7.00
N GLY A 3 11.33 21.15 7.16
CA GLY A 3 11.00 20.25 6.05
C GLY A 3 9.62 20.43 5.41
N ALA A 4 8.77 21.32 5.95
CA ALA A 4 7.47 21.63 5.37
C ALA A 4 7.37 23.08 4.87
N ALA A 5 8.38 23.93 5.10
CA ALA A 5 8.31 25.34 4.73
C ALA A 5 8.21 25.51 3.20
N ASP A 6 7.15 26.18 2.74
CA ASP A 6 6.86 26.49 1.34
C ASP A 6 6.84 25.28 0.38
N ALA A 7 6.69 24.07 0.92
CA ALA A 7 6.70 22.85 0.12
C ALA A 7 5.39 22.67 -0.67
N ASP A 8 5.48 22.30 -1.95
CA ASP A 8 4.30 21.91 -2.75
C ASP A 8 3.82 20.48 -2.43
N MET A 9 4.73 19.64 -1.94
CA MET A 9 4.47 18.26 -1.56
C MET A 9 5.29 17.87 -0.34
N VAL A 10 4.68 17.12 0.58
CA VAL A 10 5.34 16.59 1.77
C VAL A 10 5.15 15.08 1.82
N LEU A 11 6.25 14.35 1.77
CA LEU A 11 6.25 12.89 1.89
C LEU A 11 6.40 12.49 3.36
N ILE A 12 5.52 11.60 3.83
CA ILE A 12 5.59 11.02 5.17
C ILE A 12 5.82 9.51 5.10
N GLN A 13 6.84 9.04 5.83
CA GLN A 13 7.21 7.62 5.92
C GLN A 13 7.65 7.28 7.35
N LEU A 14 6.72 7.47 8.29
CA LEU A 14 7.00 7.37 9.71
C LEU A 14 6.85 5.93 10.22
N ARG A 15 7.50 5.64 11.35
CA ARG A 15 7.26 4.42 12.13
C ARG A 15 7.19 4.80 13.60
N VAL A 16 6.01 5.17 14.07
CA VAL A 16 5.80 5.58 15.46
C VAL A 16 6.06 4.39 16.40
N GLY A 17 6.98 4.58 17.35
CA GLY A 17 7.45 3.53 18.25
C GLY A 17 8.55 2.61 17.67
N GLY A 18 8.97 2.83 16.43
CA GLY A 18 10.08 2.11 15.81
C GLY A 18 9.86 0.60 15.72
N GLN A 19 10.97 -0.15 15.64
CA GLN A 19 10.92 -1.62 15.56
C GLN A 19 10.54 -2.27 16.90
N ALA A 20 10.78 -1.59 18.02
CA ALA A 20 10.39 -2.10 19.34
C ALA A 20 8.87 -2.22 19.47
N ALA A 21 8.12 -1.21 19.04
CA ALA A 21 6.66 -1.27 19.03
C ALA A 21 6.15 -2.34 18.05
N ARG A 22 6.73 -2.41 16.84
CA ARG A 22 6.38 -3.45 15.85
C ARG A 22 6.54 -4.86 16.41
N LYS A 23 7.67 -5.13 17.08
CA LYS A 23 7.91 -6.41 17.75
C LYS A 23 6.79 -6.72 18.75
N GLY A 24 6.31 -5.74 19.50
CA GLY A 24 5.13 -5.90 20.36
C GLY A 24 3.87 -6.27 19.56
N ASP A 25 3.58 -5.51 18.50
CA ASP A 25 2.40 -5.70 17.62
C ASP A 25 2.34 -7.09 16.98
N GLU A 26 3.50 -7.67 16.66
CA GLU A 26 3.60 -9.01 16.06
C GLU A 26 3.60 -10.12 17.12
N ILE A 27 3.89 -9.84 18.39
CA ILE A 27 3.97 -10.87 19.45
C ILE A 27 2.68 -10.96 20.26
N PHE A 28 2.15 -9.82 20.74
CA PHE A 28 1.02 -9.84 21.68
C PHE A 28 -0.23 -10.56 21.15
N PRO A 29 -0.60 -10.47 19.84
CA PRO A 29 -1.83 -11.09 19.36
C PRO A 29 -1.84 -12.62 19.51
N HIS A 30 -0.66 -13.25 19.50
CA HIS A 30 -0.53 -14.69 19.67
C HIS A 30 -0.99 -15.17 21.05
N ALA A 31 -0.90 -14.34 22.09
CA ALA A 31 -1.43 -14.66 23.42
C ALA A 31 -2.96 -14.87 23.43
N CYS A 32 -3.65 -14.34 22.42
CA CYS A 32 -5.09 -14.48 22.21
C CYS A 32 -5.43 -15.43 21.04
N GLY A 33 -4.45 -16.18 20.51
CA GLY A 33 -4.64 -17.05 19.34
C GLY A 33 -4.88 -16.28 18.03
N CYS A 34 -4.51 -14.99 17.96
CA CYS A 34 -4.63 -14.17 16.76
C CYS A 34 -3.28 -14.03 16.04
N ILE A 35 -3.34 -13.73 14.73
CA ILE A 35 -2.16 -13.43 13.93
C ILE A 35 -1.57 -12.07 14.38
N GLY A 36 -0.25 -12.04 14.55
CA GLY A 36 0.52 -10.81 14.72
C GLY A 36 1.08 -10.34 13.38
N GLN A 37 0.64 -9.17 12.92
CA GLN A 37 1.08 -8.56 11.66
C GLN A 37 1.12 -7.04 11.79
N GLU A 38 2.06 -6.39 11.11
CA GLU A 38 2.34 -4.95 11.25
C GLU A 38 1.17 -4.01 10.86
N THR A 39 0.35 -4.41 9.91
CA THR A 39 -0.62 -3.58 9.17
C THR A 39 -2.04 -4.13 9.16
N THR A 40 -2.23 -5.40 9.51
CA THR A 40 -3.51 -6.10 9.59
C THR A 40 -3.72 -6.68 10.99
N GLY A 41 -4.97 -7.02 11.30
CA GLY A 41 -5.32 -7.60 12.60
C GLY A 41 -5.05 -6.68 13.80
N PRO A 42 -4.95 -7.24 15.02
CA PRO A 42 -4.76 -6.46 16.24
C PRO A 42 -3.45 -5.65 16.25
N GLY A 43 -2.37 -6.18 15.66
CA GLY A 43 -1.09 -5.49 15.55
C GLY A 43 -1.17 -4.26 14.64
N GLY A 44 -1.76 -4.41 13.45
CA GLY A 44 -2.05 -3.30 12.55
C GLY A 44 -2.93 -2.22 13.16
N PHE A 45 -3.95 -2.62 13.92
CA PHE A 45 -4.81 -1.68 14.63
C PHE A 45 -4.06 -0.93 15.73
N ALA A 46 -3.24 -1.62 16.54
CA ALA A 46 -2.40 -0.99 17.55
C ALA A 46 -1.41 0.01 16.93
N LYS A 47 -0.82 -0.33 15.78
CA LYS A 47 0.00 0.60 14.99
C LYS A 47 -0.79 1.82 14.53
N ALA A 48 -2.01 1.65 14.02
CA ALA A 48 -2.86 2.76 13.62
C ALA A 48 -3.12 3.73 14.78
N LEU A 49 -3.48 3.21 15.96
CA LEU A 49 -3.75 4.01 17.16
C LEU A 49 -2.56 4.87 17.58
N ARG A 50 -1.33 4.37 17.45
CA ARG A 50 -0.13 5.15 17.72
C ARG A 50 0.20 6.16 16.62
N THR A 51 -0.12 5.82 15.37
CA THR A 51 0.37 6.53 14.18
C THR A 51 -0.52 7.69 13.76
N VAL A 52 -1.84 7.50 13.76
CA VAL A 52 -2.80 8.50 13.27
C VAL A 52 -2.65 9.85 14.00
N PRO A 53 -2.56 9.92 15.34
CA PRO A 53 -2.39 11.20 16.03
C PRO A 53 -1.12 11.95 15.59
N VAL A 54 0.01 11.25 15.50
CA VAL A 54 1.29 11.83 15.08
C VAL A 54 1.24 12.33 13.63
N VAL A 55 0.60 11.56 12.74
CA VAL A 55 0.44 11.98 11.34
C VAL A 55 -0.45 13.21 11.24
N LEU A 56 -1.52 13.32 12.01
CA LEU A 56 -2.38 14.51 12.04
C LEU A 56 -1.63 15.74 12.58
N ASP A 57 -0.77 15.57 13.59
CA ASP A 57 0.08 16.66 14.09
C ASP A 57 1.08 17.14 13.02
N VAL A 58 1.66 16.20 12.26
CA VAL A 58 2.52 16.53 11.11
C VAL A 58 1.71 17.23 10.02
N ALA A 59 0.50 16.73 9.70
CA ALA A 59 -0.36 17.31 8.68
C ALA A 59 -0.81 18.74 9.03
N GLU A 60 -1.06 19.02 10.31
CA GLU A 60 -1.33 20.38 10.78
C GLU A 60 -0.09 21.28 10.64
N THR A 61 1.10 20.73 10.86
CA THR A 61 2.34 21.46 10.56
C THR A 61 2.47 21.76 9.06
N VAL A 62 2.14 20.81 8.17
CA VAL A 62 2.09 21.03 6.72
C VAL A 62 1.10 22.14 6.38
N ARG A 63 -0.13 22.08 6.91
CA ARG A 63 -1.16 23.10 6.68
C ARG A 63 -0.68 24.52 7.01
N ARG A 64 0.08 24.68 8.10
CA ARG A 64 0.57 25.99 8.56
C ARG A 64 1.81 26.50 7.83
N ARG A 65 2.62 25.62 7.25
CA ARG A 65 3.98 25.95 6.79
C ARG A 65 4.22 25.72 5.31
N ALA A 66 3.49 24.80 4.68
CA ALA A 66 3.67 24.44 3.29
C ALA A 66 2.99 25.44 2.36
N ALA A 67 3.25 25.30 1.05
CA ALA A 67 2.57 26.10 0.05
C ALA A 67 1.03 25.90 0.17
N PRO A 68 0.23 26.93 -0.14
CA PRO A 68 -1.21 26.74 -0.29
C PRO A 68 -1.45 25.56 -1.24
N ASN A 69 -2.37 24.66 -0.89
CA ASN A 69 -2.67 23.47 -1.69
C ASN A 69 -1.62 22.34 -1.71
N ALA A 70 -0.63 22.36 -0.81
CA ALA A 70 0.36 21.30 -0.72
C ALA A 70 -0.27 19.90 -0.58
N TRP A 71 0.31 18.92 -1.28
CA TRP A 71 -0.07 17.51 -1.15
C TRP A 71 0.71 16.81 -0.03
N ILE A 72 0.03 15.95 0.72
CA ILE A 72 0.66 14.95 1.58
C ILE A 72 0.73 13.64 0.81
N ILE A 73 1.94 13.11 0.64
CA ILE A 73 2.18 11.79 0.05
C ILE A 73 2.50 10.81 1.17
N ASP A 74 1.57 9.91 1.46
CA ASP A 74 1.60 9.03 2.63
C ASP A 74 2.09 7.63 2.28
N PHE A 75 3.29 7.29 2.77
CA PHE A 75 3.85 5.92 2.80
C PHE A 75 3.81 5.31 4.22
N THR A 76 3.19 6.01 5.18
CA THR A 76 3.17 5.61 6.57
C THR A 76 2.06 4.57 6.80
N ASN A 77 2.48 3.33 6.99
CA ASN A 77 1.52 2.27 7.29
C ASN A 77 0.85 2.42 8.66
N PRO A 78 -0.41 1.99 8.84
CA PRO A 78 -1.30 1.39 7.82
C PRO A 78 -1.90 2.47 6.90
N VAL A 79 -1.46 2.49 5.63
CA VAL A 79 -1.67 3.63 4.72
C VAL A 79 -3.15 3.88 4.50
N GLY A 80 -3.97 2.83 4.36
CA GLY A 80 -5.41 2.99 4.19
C GLY A 80 -6.08 3.76 5.34
N ILE A 81 -5.73 3.46 6.59
CA ILE A 81 -6.30 4.12 7.77
C ILE A 81 -5.74 5.53 7.93
N VAL A 82 -4.42 5.71 7.74
CA VAL A 82 -3.76 7.01 7.87
C VAL A 82 -4.25 7.98 6.81
N THR A 83 -4.31 7.55 5.55
CA THR A 83 -4.86 8.34 4.44
C THR A 83 -6.33 8.69 4.69
N ARG A 84 -7.15 7.76 5.19
CA ARG A 84 -8.54 8.06 5.55
C ARG A 84 -8.63 9.17 6.60
N ALA A 85 -7.83 9.09 7.66
CA ALA A 85 -7.80 10.12 8.70
C ALA A 85 -7.36 11.49 8.18
N LEU A 86 -6.35 11.54 7.30
CA LEU A 86 -5.90 12.77 6.65
C LEU A 86 -7.02 13.43 5.83
N LEU A 87 -7.75 12.63 5.04
CA LEU A 87 -8.85 13.11 4.21
C LEU A 87 -10.03 13.60 5.07
N GLU A 88 -10.40 12.89 6.13
CA GLU A 88 -11.45 13.30 7.06
C GLU A 88 -11.08 14.60 7.81
N ALA A 89 -9.80 14.80 8.11
CA ALA A 89 -9.28 16.04 8.68
C ALA A 89 -9.14 17.19 7.66
N GLY A 90 -9.54 16.99 6.39
CA GLY A 90 -9.56 18.01 5.35
C GLY A 90 -8.21 18.32 4.71
N HIS A 91 -7.25 17.39 4.77
CA HIS A 91 -5.97 17.53 4.06
C HIS A 91 -6.06 16.95 2.64
N ARG A 92 -5.24 17.50 1.73
CA ARG A 92 -5.01 16.93 0.40
C ARG A 92 -3.98 15.82 0.54
N ALA A 93 -4.42 14.57 0.51
CA ALA A 93 -3.56 13.42 0.74
C ALA A 93 -3.75 12.32 -0.30
N ILE A 94 -2.65 11.65 -0.65
CA ILE A 94 -2.64 10.41 -1.43
C ILE A 94 -1.79 9.39 -0.67
N GLY A 95 -2.38 8.23 -0.40
CA GLY A 95 -1.68 7.08 0.17
C GLY A 95 -1.06 6.22 -0.92
N LEU A 96 0.19 5.81 -0.74
CA LEU A 96 0.92 4.97 -1.69
C LEU A 96 1.35 3.65 -1.05
N CYS A 97 1.25 2.59 -1.83
CA CYS A 97 1.66 1.24 -1.48
C CYS A 97 2.36 0.60 -2.68
N ASN A 98 3.22 -0.38 -2.44
CA ASN A 98 4.02 -1.04 -3.46
C ASN A 98 3.40 -2.33 -4.02
N VAL A 99 2.21 -2.75 -3.56
CA VAL A 99 1.59 -4.03 -3.97
C VAL A 99 1.31 -4.06 -5.48
N ALA A 100 0.61 -3.05 -6.02
CA ALA A 100 0.26 -3.00 -7.44
C ALA A 100 1.50 -3.00 -8.37
N ILE A 101 2.53 -2.20 -8.03
CA ILE A 101 3.77 -2.18 -8.81
C ILE A 101 4.54 -3.50 -8.70
N GLY A 102 4.41 -4.22 -7.58
CA GLY A 102 4.93 -5.59 -7.43
C GLY A 102 4.27 -6.56 -8.41
N PHE A 103 2.94 -6.59 -8.45
CA PHE A 103 2.20 -7.41 -9.42
C PHE A 103 2.51 -7.05 -10.87
N GLN A 104 2.57 -5.75 -11.20
CA GLN A 104 2.85 -5.29 -12.56
C GLN A 104 4.19 -5.84 -13.07
N ARG A 105 5.25 -5.67 -12.28
CA ARG A 105 6.60 -6.13 -12.64
C ARG A 105 6.66 -7.64 -12.74
N ARG A 106 6.02 -8.34 -11.82
CA ARG A 106 5.96 -9.80 -11.83
C ARG A 106 5.25 -10.38 -13.04
N PHE A 107 4.08 -9.85 -13.38
CA PHE A 107 3.36 -10.30 -14.57
C PHE A 107 4.17 -9.98 -15.83
N ALA A 108 4.87 -8.83 -15.87
CA ALA A 108 5.76 -8.51 -16.97
C ALA A 108 6.91 -9.54 -17.10
N ASP A 109 7.53 -9.93 -15.99
CA ASP A 109 8.59 -10.94 -15.95
C ASP A 109 8.09 -12.31 -16.42
N LEU A 110 6.91 -12.76 -15.95
CA LEU A 110 6.29 -14.02 -16.38
C LEU A 110 5.95 -14.02 -17.89
N LEU A 111 5.57 -12.87 -18.44
CA LEU A 111 5.21 -12.70 -19.84
C LEU A 111 6.40 -12.41 -20.75
N GLY A 112 7.58 -12.13 -20.18
CA GLY A 112 8.77 -11.74 -20.94
C GLY A 112 8.63 -10.40 -21.67
N VAL A 113 7.88 -9.45 -21.10
CA VAL A 113 7.64 -8.10 -21.67
C VAL A 113 8.17 -7.00 -20.75
N ASP A 114 8.28 -5.77 -21.26
CA ASP A 114 8.65 -4.65 -20.39
C ASP A 114 7.47 -4.27 -19.48
N HIS A 115 7.73 -3.99 -18.21
CA HIS A 115 6.70 -3.63 -17.23
C HIS A 115 5.82 -2.42 -17.62
N THR A 116 6.32 -1.50 -18.45
CA THR A 116 5.54 -0.35 -18.95
C THR A 116 4.43 -0.78 -19.93
N GLN A 117 4.54 -1.99 -20.49
CA GLN A 117 3.53 -2.59 -21.35
C GLN A 117 2.36 -3.15 -20.56
N VAL A 118 2.55 -3.48 -19.27
CA VAL A 118 1.53 -4.10 -18.42
C VAL A 118 0.69 -3.02 -17.73
N GLN A 119 -0.63 -3.06 -17.90
CA GLN A 119 -1.60 -2.36 -17.05
C GLN A 119 -2.40 -3.35 -16.23
N LEU A 120 -2.76 -2.91 -15.03
CA LEU A 120 -3.52 -3.69 -14.07
C LEU A 120 -4.90 -3.08 -13.85
N GLY A 121 -5.92 -3.92 -13.82
CA GLY A 121 -7.22 -3.62 -13.25
C GLY A 121 -7.20 -3.78 -11.74
N HIS A 122 -6.39 -2.97 -11.05
CA HIS A 122 -6.16 -3.07 -9.60
C HIS A 122 -7.30 -2.42 -8.80
N VAL A 123 -7.93 -3.17 -7.90
CA VAL A 123 -9.04 -2.68 -7.08
C VAL A 123 -8.96 -3.18 -5.64
N GLY A 124 -9.45 -2.40 -4.69
CA GLY A 124 -9.59 -2.79 -3.29
C GLY A 124 -9.18 -1.68 -2.34
N LEU A 125 -8.73 -2.08 -1.15
CA LEU A 125 -8.15 -1.20 -0.14
C LEU A 125 -6.65 -1.49 -0.01
N ASN A 126 -5.90 -0.60 0.64
CA ASN A 126 -4.49 -0.86 0.96
C ASN A 126 -4.36 -2.21 1.70
N HIS A 127 -3.47 -3.09 1.20
CA HIS A 127 -3.25 -4.46 1.69
C HIS A 127 -4.49 -5.39 1.66
N LEU A 128 -5.49 -5.05 0.85
CA LEU A 128 -6.68 -5.86 0.59
C LEU A 128 -7.15 -5.58 -0.84
N THR A 129 -6.41 -6.12 -1.81
CA THR A 129 -6.53 -5.77 -3.23
C THR A 129 -6.69 -7.01 -4.10
N TRP A 130 -7.27 -6.81 -5.28
CA TRP A 130 -7.43 -7.81 -6.32
C TRP A 130 -7.05 -7.24 -7.68
N GLU A 131 -6.40 -8.07 -8.50
CA GLU A 131 -6.19 -7.78 -9.91
C GLU A 131 -7.35 -8.35 -10.72
N ARG A 132 -8.16 -7.48 -11.33
CA ARG A 132 -9.36 -7.86 -12.09
C ARG A 132 -9.10 -8.05 -13.58
N SER A 133 -7.98 -7.54 -14.07
CA SER A 133 -7.51 -7.69 -15.44
C SER A 133 -6.02 -7.41 -15.50
N VAL A 134 -5.32 -8.05 -16.43
CA VAL A 134 -3.93 -7.75 -16.77
C VAL A 134 -3.89 -7.52 -18.26
N THR A 135 -3.53 -6.31 -18.70
CA THR A 135 -3.51 -5.95 -20.12
C THR A 135 -2.10 -5.63 -20.56
N VAL A 136 -1.60 -6.37 -21.56
CA VAL A 136 -0.34 -6.07 -22.25
C VAL A 136 -0.61 -5.17 -23.44
N ARG A 137 0.15 -4.09 -23.55
CA ARG A 137 0.15 -3.17 -24.69
C ARG A 137 1.40 -3.33 -25.52
N ASP A 138 1.21 -3.52 -26.82
CA ASP A 138 2.29 -3.46 -27.79
C ASP A 138 1.84 -2.77 -29.08
N ALA A 139 2.68 -2.79 -30.12
CA ALA A 139 2.39 -2.15 -31.39
C ALA A 139 1.18 -2.77 -32.14
N SER A 140 0.76 -3.98 -31.78
CA SER A 140 -0.40 -4.67 -32.35
C SER A 140 -1.71 -4.37 -31.60
N GLY A 141 -1.63 -3.82 -30.38
CA GLY A 141 -2.77 -3.37 -29.60
C GLY A 141 -2.71 -3.80 -28.13
N ASP A 142 -3.87 -3.72 -27.47
CA ASP A 142 -4.07 -4.13 -26.08
C ASP A 142 -4.62 -5.57 -26.04
N LYS A 143 -3.96 -6.46 -25.29
CA LYS A 143 -4.41 -7.84 -25.05
C LYS A 143 -4.61 -8.07 -23.56
N GLU A 144 -5.80 -8.51 -23.17
CA GLU A 144 -6.07 -9.00 -21.81
C GLU A 144 -5.51 -10.43 -21.66
N VAL A 145 -4.77 -10.68 -20.58
CA VAL A 145 -3.96 -11.89 -20.40
C VAL A 145 -4.12 -12.52 -19.01
N LEU A 146 -4.96 -12.00 -18.11
CA LEU A 146 -5.12 -12.58 -16.77
C LEU A 146 -5.57 -14.06 -16.81
N PRO A 147 -6.54 -14.48 -17.66
CA PRO A 147 -6.91 -15.89 -17.76
C PRO A 147 -5.75 -16.80 -18.18
N GLU A 148 -4.95 -16.36 -19.17
CA GLU A 148 -3.79 -17.11 -19.65
C GLU A 148 -2.67 -17.17 -18.60
N LEU A 149 -2.46 -16.07 -17.86
CA LEU A 149 -1.53 -16.01 -16.73
C LEU A 149 -1.92 -16.99 -15.64
N LEU A 150 -3.20 -17.00 -15.23
CA LEU A 150 -3.68 -17.93 -14.20
C LEU A 150 -3.57 -19.37 -14.71
N GLU A 151 -3.97 -19.68 -15.93
CA GLU A 151 -3.88 -21.05 -16.47
C GLU A 151 -2.44 -21.60 -16.47
N LYS A 152 -1.45 -20.75 -16.80
CA LYS A 152 -0.05 -21.18 -16.94
C LYS A 152 0.79 -21.07 -15.67
N HIS A 153 0.47 -20.11 -14.81
CA HIS A 153 1.31 -19.72 -13.66
C HIS A 153 0.55 -19.73 -12.32
N LEU A 154 -0.62 -20.39 -12.24
CA LEU A 154 -1.41 -20.44 -11.00
C LEU A 154 -0.57 -20.86 -9.80
N HIS A 155 0.22 -21.93 -9.96
CA HIS A 155 1.04 -22.50 -8.91
C HIS A 155 2.10 -21.51 -8.40
N ASP A 156 2.88 -20.94 -9.33
CA ASP A 156 3.93 -19.97 -9.01
C ASP A 156 3.34 -18.73 -8.29
N LEU A 157 2.20 -18.24 -8.78
CA LEU A 157 1.49 -17.09 -8.21
C LEU A 157 0.94 -17.39 -6.82
N ALA A 158 0.39 -18.59 -6.62
CA ALA A 158 -0.19 -19.05 -5.35
C ALA A 158 0.89 -19.22 -4.27
N GLU A 159 1.99 -19.90 -4.62
CA GLU A 159 3.12 -20.13 -3.71
C GLU A 159 3.68 -18.79 -3.21
N GLU A 160 3.85 -17.83 -4.11
CA GLU A 160 4.52 -16.59 -3.79
C GLU A 160 3.72 -15.62 -2.92
N ILE A 161 2.40 -15.61 -3.06
CA ILE A 161 1.52 -14.82 -2.17
C ILE A 161 1.09 -15.61 -0.93
N GLU A 162 1.61 -16.83 -0.77
CA GLU A 162 1.29 -17.76 0.31
C GLU A 162 -0.23 -18.03 0.44
N LEU A 163 -0.93 -18.14 -0.69
CA LEU A 163 -2.35 -18.48 -0.76
C LEU A 163 -2.58 -19.82 -1.46
N PRO A 164 -3.59 -20.60 -1.05
CA PRO A 164 -4.04 -21.75 -1.82
C PRO A 164 -4.47 -21.35 -3.24
N GLU A 165 -4.12 -22.18 -4.23
CA GLU A 165 -4.50 -21.98 -5.64
C GLU A 165 -6.01 -21.76 -5.83
N GLY A 166 -6.86 -22.47 -5.07
CA GLY A 166 -8.32 -22.32 -5.16
C GLY A 166 -8.88 -20.99 -4.64
N LEU A 167 -8.04 -20.09 -4.12
CA LEU A 167 -8.41 -18.73 -3.73
C LEU A 167 -8.01 -17.67 -4.77
N LEU A 168 -7.31 -18.06 -5.84
CA LEU A 168 -6.98 -17.24 -7.01
C LEU A 168 -7.97 -17.50 -8.14
#